data_AF-A0A5K1E014-F1
#
_entry.id   AF-A0A5K1E014-F1
#
_cell.length_a   1.000
_cell.length_b   1.000
_cell.length_c   1.000
_cell.angle_alpha   90.00
_cell.angle_beta   90.00
_cell.angle_gamma   90.00
#
_symmetry.space_group_name_H-M   'P 1'
#
loop_
_entity.id
_entity.type
_entity.pdbx_description
1 polymer ?
#
loop_
_entity_poly.entity_id
_entity_poly.type
_entity_poly.pdbx_seq_one_letter_code
_entity_poly.pdbx_strand_id
1 'polypeptide(L)' 'EIEKYKLGNPRSFHYLNQSDCYELDGVDDAREYLETRRAMDIVGISEQEQ' A
#
# COMPACT_ATOMS: atom_id res chain seq x y z
N GLU A 1 -6.38 -7.27 6.75
CA GLU A 1 -6.28 -6.95 5.30
C GLU A 1 -5.27 -7.80 4.57
N ILE A 2 -4.04 -7.96 5.09
CA ILE A 2 -2.99 -8.81 4.49
C ILE A 2 -3.50 -10.23 4.19
N GLU A 3 -4.09 -10.93 5.17
CA GLU A 3 -4.63 -12.29 4.94
C GLU A 3 -5.86 -12.30 4.01
N LYS A 4 -6.77 -11.32 4.17
CA LYS A 4 -7.98 -11.16 3.33
C LYS A 4 -7.62 -11.12 1.85
N TYR A 5 -6.56 -10.38 1.51
CA TYR A 5 -6.09 -10.19 0.14
C TYR A 5 -4.90 -11.08 -0.24
N LYS A 6 -4.47 -11.98 0.66
CA LYS A 6 -3.31 -12.87 0.47
C LYS A 6 -2.03 -12.11 0.08
N LEU A 7 -1.82 -10.94 0.67
CA LEU A 7 -0.65 -10.12 0.42
C LEU A 7 0.60 -10.78 1.03
N GLY A 8 1.74 -10.52 0.42
CA GLY A 8 3.04 -11.05 0.83
C GLY A 8 4.15 -10.06 0.55
N ASN A 9 5.40 -10.52 0.56
CA ASN A 9 6.54 -9.66 0.24
C ASN A 9 6.44 -9.18 -1.23
N PRO A 10 6.70 -7.88 -1.54
CA PRO A 10 6.62 -7.35 -2.90
C PRO A 10 7.48 -8.12 -3.91
N ARG A 11 8.61 -8.71 -3.48
CA ARG A 11 9.50 -9.54 -4.31
C ARG A 11 8.81 -10.80 -4.88
N SER A 12 7.74 -11.26 -4.22
CA SER A 12 6.99 -12.44 -4.67
C SER A 12 6.02 -12.14 -5.82
N PHE A 13 5.74 -10.87 -6.10
CA PHE A 13 4.83 -10.45 -7.16
C PHE A 13 5.62 -10.12 -8.43
N HIS A 14 5.34 -10.87 -9.50
CA HIS A 14 6.04 -10.72 -10.79
C HIS A 14 6.04 -9.26 -11.30
N TYR A 15 4.93 -8.54 -11.13
CA TYR A 15 4.82 -7.16 -11.60
C TYR A 15 5.59 -6.15 -10.75
N LEU A 16 5.88 -6.45 -9.49
CA LEU A 16 6.62 -5.56 -8.58
C LEU A 16 8.13 -5.86 -8.59
N ASN A 17 8.52 -7.08 -8.97
CA ASN A 17 9.92 -7.53 -8.95
C ASN A 17 10.67 -7.28 -10.27
N GLN A 18 10.54 -6.08 -10.83
CA GLN A 18 11.21 -5.72 -12.09
C GLN A 18 12.51 -4.93 -11.86
N SER A 19 12.58 -4.13 -10.80
CA SER A 19 13.70 -3.23 -10.51
C SER A 19 14.52 -3.62 -9.27
N ASP A 20 14.07 -4.62 -8.50
CA ASP A 20 14.62 -4.99 -7.19
C ASP A 20 14.69 -3.86 -6.14
N CYS A 21 14.04 -2.73 -6.38
CA CYS A 21 13.94 -1.59 -5.46
C CYS A 21 12.54 -1.56 -4.83
N TYR A 22 12.49 -1.68 -3.51
CA TYR A 22 11.24 -1.79 -2.73
C TYR A 22 11.19 -0.86 -1.51
N GLU A 23 12.30 -0.18 -1.24
CA GLU A 23 12.48 0.70 -0.08
C GLU A 23 13.19 1.95 -0.59
N LEU A 24 12.77 3.11 -0.06
CA LEU A 24 13.35 4.41 -0.38
C LEU A 24 13.75 5.11 0.91
N ASP A 25 14.95 5.70 0.90
CA ASP A 25 15.47 6.39 2.09
C ASP A 25 14.57 7.56 2.50
N GLY A 26 14.13 7.53 3.76
CA GLY A 26 13.27 8.57 4.33
C GLY A 26 11.77 8.42 4.03
N VAL A 27 11.36 7.36 3.33
CA VAL A 27 9.95 7.05 3.06
C VAL A 27 9.47 5.95 4.01
N ASP A 28 8.26 6.11 4.55
CA ASP A 28 7.57 5.12 5.37
C ASP A 28 6.22 4.81 4.72
N ASP A 29 6.19 3.78 3.87
CA ASP A 29 5.00 3.37 3.11
C ASP A 29 3.83 3.01 4.03
N ALA A 30 4.08 2.49 5.24
CA ALA A 30 3.03 2.15 6.18
C ALA A 30 2.35 3.41 6.72
N ARG A 31 3.12 4.45 7.01
CA ARG A 31 2.58 5.76 7.39
C ARG A 31 1.83 6.40 6.23
N GLU A 32 2.41 6.43 5.03
CA GLU A 32 1.78 7.04 3.86
C GLU A 32 0.48 6.33 3.45
N TYR A 33 0.39 5.01 3.62
CA TYR A 33 -0.85 4.26 3.43
C TYR A 33 -1.97 4.77 4.35
N LEU A 34 -1.68 4.99 5.64
CA LEU A 34 -2.66 5.52 6.60
C LEU A 34 -3.07 6.95 6.28
N GLU A 35 -2.12 7.79 5.87
CA GLU A 35 -2.40 9.17 5.44
C GLU A 35 -3.28 9.20 4.19
N THR A 36 -3.04 8.29 3.24
CA THR A 36 -3.84 8.14 2.02
C THR A 36 -5.26 7.71 2.35
N ARG A 37 -5.45 6.69 3.20
CA ARG A 37 -6.79 6.25 3.69
C ARG A 37 -7.58 7.40 4.31
N ARG A 38 -6.90 8.23 5.11
CA ARG A 38 -7.50 9.42 5.72
C ARG A 38 -7.88 10.48 4.69
N ALA A 39 -7.03 10.71 3.70
CA ALA A 39 -7.33 11.64 2.61
C ALA A 39 -8.55 11.18 1.80
N MET A 40 -8.67 9.88 1.54
CA MET A 40 -9.82 9.26 0.86
C MET A 40 -11.13 9.49 1.63
N ASP A 41 -11.11 9.32 2.95
CA ASP A 41 -12.27 9.63 3.81
C ASP A 41 -12.67 11.11 3.75
N ILE A 42 -11.68 12.02 3.79
CA ILE A 42 -11.92 13.48 3.69
C ILE A 42 -12.59 13.87 2.36
N VAL A 43 -12.22 13.22 1.24
CA VAL A 43 -12.82 13.49 -0.07
C VAL A 43 -14.12 12.72 -0.31
N GLY A 44 -14.60 11.97 0.68
CA GLY A 44 -15.89 11.28 0.67
C GLY A 44 -15.87 9.88 0.05
N ILE A 45 -14.72 9.25 -0.07
CA ILE A 45 -14.61 7.84 -0.50
C ILE A 45 -14.78 6.95 0.73
N SER A 46 -15.86 6.18 0.76
CA SER A 46 -16.21 5.31 1.90
C SER A 46 -15.24 4.13 2.04
N GLU A 47 -15.11 3.57 3.23
CA GLU A 47 -14.27 2.39 3.48
C GLU A 47 -14.63 1.17 2.62
N GLN A 48 -15.86 1.12 2.10
CA GLN A 48 -16.34 0.05 1.22
C GLN A 48 -15.87 0.23 -0.24
N GLU A 49 -15.66 1.47 -0.66
CA GLU A 49 -15.15 1.85 -1.98
C GLU A 49 -13.62 1.79 -2.05
N GLN A 50 -12.95 1.87 -0.90
CA GLN A 50 -11.50 1.67 -0.73
C GLN A 50 -11.14 0.18 -0.69
#